data_AF-A0A1C2GSA0-F1
#
_entry.id   AF-A0A1C2GSA0-F1
#
_cell.length_a   1.000
_cell.length_b   1.000
_cell.length_c   1.000
_cell.angle_alpha   90.00
_cell.angle_beta   90.00
_cell.angle_gamma   90.00
#
_symmetry.space_group_name_H-M   'P 1'
#
loop_
_entity.id
_entity.type
_entity.pdbx_description
1 polymer ?
#
loop_
_entity_poly.entity_id
_entity_poly.type
_entity_poly.pdbx_seq_one_letter_code
_entity_poly.pdbx_strand_id
1 'polypeptide(L)'
;MQYLTEDSHWLIYLALLISVTALLCALFRRRPAPVERSRHDSKDWREELQYKANERDLRELAVKVRNLEERFKQMEQPLQREHVWDDFERRTAEPEPDHQEEEAQTTFFAKLANLDNGFSASLLSVTQNGEQVYEIHITGDTGTYRISEDPSAQRYALAEPDYTLGKACELLGTPYKGCRIILRSEGTLQRSAGDWIIQQKAQIEFR
;
A
#
# COMPACT_ATOMS: atom_id res chain seq x y z
N MET A 1 84.09 51.84 24.44
CA MET A 1 82.93 51.40 25.24
C MET A 1 81.66 51.53 24.41
N GLN A 2 81.40 50.60 23.48
CA GLN A 2 80.16 50.54 22.69
C GLN A 2 79.93 49.07 22.25
N TYR A 3 79.53 48.19 23.18
CA TYR A 3 79.14 46.80 22.91
C TYR A 3 78.04 46.36 23.89
N LEU A 4 77.02 47.20 24.11
CA LEU A 4 75.98 46.94 25.12
C LEU A 4 74.54 47.04 24.58
N THR A 5 74.36 47.21 23.26
CA THR A 5 73.01 47.45 22.69
C THR A 5 72.46 46.30 21.86
N GLU A 6 73.28 45.38 21.33
CA GLU A 6 72.77 44.27 20.52
C GLU A 6 72.14 43.13 21.36
N ASP A 7 72.62 42.92 22.59
CA ASP A 7 72.09 41.89 23.50
C ASP A 7 70.75 42.27 24.16
N SER A 8 70.16 43.42 23.85
CA SER A 8 68.88 43.82 24.46
C SER A 8 67.66 43.47 23.59
N HIS A 9 67.86 43.19 22.31
CA HIS A 9 66.74 42.92 21.39
C HIS A 9 66.11 41.54 21.63
N TRP A 10 66.91 40.53 21.98
CA TRP A 10 66.38 39.18 22.24
C TRP A 10 65.46 39.12 23.47
N LEU A 11 65.71 39.96 24.48
CA LEU A 11 64.86 40.09 25.67
C LEU A 11 63.47 40.66 25.32
N ILE A 12 63.41 41.61 24.38
CA ILE A 12 62.14 42.19 23.91
C ILE A 12 61.32 41.13 23.16
N TYR A 13 61.96 40.33 22.30
CA TYR A 13 61.29 39.23 21.60
C TYR A 13 60.76 38.16 22.55
N LEU A 14 61.52 37.81 23.60
CA LEU A 14 61.07 36.85 24.62
C LEU A 14 59.87 37.37 25.40
N ALA A 15 59.87 38.65 25.80
CA ALA A 15 58.75 39.26 26.50
C ALA A 15 57.47 39.29 25.64
N LEU A 16 57.60 39.58 24.33
CA LEU A 16 56.47 39.54 23.40
C LEU A 16 55.95 38.12 23.18
N LEU A 17 56.85 37.13 23.07
CA LEU A 17 56.46 35.73 22.90
C LEU A 17 55.63 35.24 24.10
N ILE A 18 56.08 35.55 25.32
CA ILE A 18 55.39 35.18 26.57
C ILE A 18 54.02 35.85 26.67
N SER A 19 53.89 37.13 26.29
CA SER A 19 52.60 37.83 26.34
C SER A 19 51.60 37.26 25.33
N VAL A 20 52.05 36.90 24.12
CA VAL A 20 51.23 36.26 23.10
C VAL A 20 50.81 34.87 23.54
N THR A 21 51.71 34.07 24.12
CA THR A 21 51.34 32.75 24.65
C THR A 21 50.37 32.85 25.82
N ALA A 22 50.53 33.81 26.71
CA ALA A 22 49.59 34.05 27.79
C ALA A 22 48.20 34.46 27.26
N LEU A 23 48.15 35.31 26.23
CA LEU A 23 46.90 35.71 25.58
C LEU A 23 46.21 34.51 24.90
N LEU A 24 46.97 33.68 24.18
CA LEU A 24 46.45 32.46 23.56
C LEU A 24 45.94 31.48 24.63
N CYS A 25 46.69 31.26 25.70
CA CYS A 25 46.24 30.44 26.83
C CYS A 25 44.96 30.98 27.49
N ALA A 26 44.81 32.31 27.60
CA ALA A 26 43.60 32.94 28.13
C ALA A 26 42.40 32.78 27.19
N LEU A 27 42.60 32.87 25.88
CA LEU A 27 41.57 32.65 24.87
C LEU A 27 41.14 31.17 24.82
N PHE A 28 42.07 30.22 24.91
CA PHE A 28 41.76 28.79 24.94
C PHE A 28 41.16 28.33 26.28
N ARG A 29 41.40 29.05 27.38
CA ARG A 29 40.74 28.78 28.68
C ARG A 29 39.29 29.27 28.76
N ARG A 30 38.83 30.12 27.84
CA ARG A 30 37.39 30.43 27.71
C ARG A 30 36.69 29.24 27.06
N ARG A 31 36.39 28.20 27.86
CA ARG A 31 35.46 27.14 27.45
C ARG A 31 34.10 27.78 27.12
N PRO A 32 33.50 27.50 25.95
CA PRO A 32 32.11 27.85 25.73
C PRO A 32 31.25 27.10 26.75
N ALA A 33 30.32 27.81 27.40
CA ALA A 33 29.33 27.18 28.28
C ALA A 33 28.58 26.07 27.51
N PRO A 34 28.20 24.96 28.17
CA PRO A 34 27.58 23.84 27.48
C PRO A 34 26.24 24.25 26.87
N VAL A 35 26.18 24.19 25.53
CA VAL A 35 24.98 24.40 24.70
C VAL A 35 24.07 23.16 24.80
N GLU A 36 23.66 22.81 26.02
CA GLU A 36 22.84 21.61 26.27
C GLU A 36 21.42 21.95 26.71
N ARG A 37 21.19 23.11 27.35
CA ARG A 37 19.81 23.56 27.67
C ARG A 37 18.99 23.89 26.42
N SER A 38 19.59 24.55 25.42
CA SER A 38 18.85 24.97 24.21
C SER A 38 18.43 23.82 23.30
N ARG A 39 19.08 22.65 23.41
CA ARG A 39 18.69 21.44 22.65
C ARG A 39 17.48 20.74 23.26
N HIS A 40 17.26 20.84 24.57
CA HIS A 40 16.12 20.23 25.23
C HIS A 40 14.84 21.01 24.91
N ASP A 41 14.89 22.34 25.04
CA ASP A 41 13.77 23.21 24.70
C ASP A 41 13.36 23.05 23.22
N SER A 42 14.33 22.95 22.29
CA SER A 42 14.05 22.79 20.86
C SER A 42 13.45 21.43 20.47
N LYS A 43 13.58 20.40 21.33
CA LYS A 43 12.93 19.10 21.12
C LYS A 43 11.48 19.15 21.61
N ASP A 44 11.27 19.74 22.78
CA ASP A 44 9.94 19.89 23.40
C ASP A 44 8.99 20.68 22.49
N TRP A 45 9.46 21.81 21.93
CA TRP A 45 8.66 22.60 20.98
C TRP A 45 8.28 21.85 19.69
N ARG A 46 9.10 20.89 19.24
CA ARG A 46 8.79 20.10 18.03
C ARG A 46 7.73 19.06 18.31
N GLU A 47 7.80 18.39 19.46
CA GLU A 47 6.79 17.42 19.86
C GLU A 47 5.42 18.09 20.08
N GLU A 48 5.40 19.28 20.68
CA GLU A 48 4.15 20.03 20.86
C GLU A 48 3.53 20.51 19.53
N LEU A 49 4.35 20.94 18.57
CA LEU A 49 3.88 21.29 17.22
C LEU A 49 3.33 20.08 16.47
N GLN A 50 4.00 18.93 16.59
CA GLN A 50 3.58 17.70 15.96
C GLN A 50 2.29 17.16 16.58
N TYR A 51 2.14 17.26 17.90
CA TYR A 51 0.90 16.94 18.60
C TYR A 51 -0.27 17.82 18.14
N LYS A 52 -0.07 19.15 18.07
CA LYS A 52 -1.11 20.10 17.59
C LYS A 52 -1.46 19.92 16.12
N ALA A 53 -0.49 19.53 15.27
CA ALA A 53 -0.76 19.20 13.87
C ALA A 53 -1.63 17.94 13.77
N ASN A 54 -1.27 16.88 14.48
CA ASN A 54 -2.05 15.64 14.53
C ASN A 54 -3.47 15.87 15.08
N GLU A 55 -3.65 16.78 16.04
CA GLU A 55 -4.98 17.10 16.58
C GLU A 55 -5.88 17.79 15.53
N ARG A 56 -5.31 18.67 14.70
CA ARG A 56 -6.05 19.29 13.59
C ARG A 56 -6.44 18.26 12.54
N ASP A 57 -5.51 17.36 12.20
CA ASP A 57 -5.75 16.30 11.22
C ASP A 57 -6.84 15.34 11.71
N LEU A 58 -6.85 14.99 13.00
CA LEU A 58 -7.90 14.15 13.59
C LEU A 58 -9.28 14.81 13.55
N ARG A 59 -9.36 16.12 13.81
CA ARG A 59 -10.63 16.87 13.69
C ARG A 59 -11.10 16.93 12.24
N GLU A 60 -10.18 17.14 11.29
CA GLU A 60 -10.50 17.13 9.87
C GLU A 60 -11.00 15.74 9.42
N LEU A 61 -10.35 14.67 9.89
CA LEU A 61 -10.77 13.30 9.63
C LEU A 61 -12.17 13.02 10.20
N ALA A 62 -12.46 13.47 11.42
CA ALA A 62 -13.77 13.31 12.04
C ALA A 62 -14.89 14.01 11.23
N VAL A 63 -14.61 15.20 10.70
CA VAL A 63 -15.54 15.91 9.80
C VAL A 63 -15.74 15.14 8.49
N LYS A 64 -14.66 14.58 7.91
CA LYS A 64 -14.74 13.77 6.68
C LYS A 64 -15.56 12.49 6.89
N VAL A 65 -15.36 11.79 8.01
CA VAL A 65 -16.13 10.59 8.36
C VAL A 65 -17.61 10.92 8.48
N ARG A 66 -17.95 12.01 9.19
CA ARG A 66 -19.35 12.45 9.32
C ARG A 66 -19.99 12.80 7.97
N ASN A 67 -19.26 13.51 7.10
CA ASN A 67 -19.73 13.85 5.76
C ASN A 67 -19.94 12.60 4.88
N LEU A 68 -19.02 11.64 4.96
CA LEU A 68 -19.15 10.36 4.26
C LEU A 68 -20.36 9.56 4.76
N GLU A 69 -20.61 9.54 6.06
CA GLU A 69 -21.79 8.89 6.64
C GLU A 69 -23.10 9.52 6.14
N GLU A 70 -23.17 10.86 6.07
CA GLU A 70 -24.32 11.58 5.53
C GLU A 70 -24.54 11.30 4.03
N ARG A 71 -23.46 11.24 3.24
CA ARG A 71 -23.53 10.85 1.82
C ARG A 71 -23.99 9.41 1.64
N PHE A 72 -23.58 8.51 2.52
CA PHE A 72 -24.02 7.11 2.49
C PHE A 72 -25.53 7.01 2.75
N LYS A 73 -26.05 7.72 3.77
CA LYS A 73 -27.49 7.80 4.04
C LYS A 73 -28.29 8.40 2.88
N GLN A 74 -27.74 9.37 2.15
CA GLN A 74 -28.38 9.92 0.94
C GLN A 74 -28.42 8.91 -0.22
N MET A 75 -27.38 8.10 -0.38
CA MET A 75 -27.35 7.02 -1.39
C MET A 75 -28.23 5.82 -1.04
N GLU A 76 -28.57 5.62 0.23
CA GLU A 76 -29.46 4.54 0.66
C GLU A 76 -30.95 4.85 0.40
N GLN A 77 -31.33 6.13 0.32
CA GLN A 77 -32.71 6.56 0.02
C GLN A 77 -33.29 6.11 -1.34
N PRO A 78 -32.53 6.02 -2.45
CA PRO A 78 -33.06 5.46 -3.70
C PRO A 78 -33.29 3.94 -3.68
N LEU A 79 -32.70 3.17 -2.74
CA LEU A 79 -32.86 1.71 -2.69
C LEU A 79 -34.13 1.23 -1.99
N GLN A 80 -34.87 2.10 -1.31
CA GLN A 80 -36.20 1.77 -0.74
C GLN A 80 -37.37 2.11 -1.66
N ARG A 81 -37.13 2.75 -2.82
CA ARG A 81 -38.21 3.22 -3.71
C ARG A 81 -38.41 2.40 -4.99
N GLU A 82 -37.59 1.37 -5.23
CA GLU A 82 -37.84 0.34 -6.24
C GLU A 82 -38.03 -1.03 -5.57
N HIS A 83 -39.16 -1.19 -4.89
CA HIS A 83 -39.72 -2.51 -4.64
C HIS A 83 -40.59 -2.89 -5.86
N VAL A 84 -39.92 -3.12 -7.00
CA VAL A 84 -40.52 -3.73 -8.19
C VAL A 84 -40.35 -5.25 -8.04
N TRP A 85 -41.14 -5.84 -7.14
CA TRP A 85 -41.25 -7.30 -6.96
C TRP A 85 -42.73 -7.72 -6.88
N ASP A 86 -43.58 -7.16 -7.74
CA ASP A 86 -45.03 -7.48 -7.73
C ASP A 86 -45.61 -7.88 -9.10
N ASP A 87 -44.75 -8.18 -10.08
CA ASP A 87 -45.21 -8.53 -11.44
C ASP A 87 -44.64 -9.87 -11.99
N PHE A 88 -43.86 -10.62 -11.22
CA PHE A 88 -43.26 -11.87 -11.68
C PHE A 88 -44.12 -13.13 -11.38
N GLU A 89 -45.04 -13.08 -10.41
CA GLU A 89 -45.82 -14.26 -10.00
C GLU A 89 -47.10 -14.52 -10.82
N ARG A 90 -47.40 -13.73 -11.87
CA ARG A 90 -48.63 -13.89 -12.68
C ARG A 90 -48.46 -14.53 -14.06
N ARG A 91 -47.26 -14.98 -14.46
CA ARG A 91 -47.01 -15.49 -15.83
C ARG A 91 -46.65 -16.97 -15.96
N THR A 92 -46.62 -17.74 -14.89
CA THR A 92 -46.35 -19.20 -14.95
C THR A 92 -47.63 -20.01 -15.06
N ALA A 93 -48.26 -19.96 -16.23
CA ALA A 93 -49.26 -20.93 -16.67
C ALA A 93 -49.27 -21.03 -18.20
N GLU A 94 -48.26 -21.71 -18.78
CA GLU A 94 -48.35 -22.60 -19.97
C GLU A 94 -46.94 -23.08 -20.41
N PRO A 95 -46.83 -24.20 -21.17
CA PRO A 95 -45.98 -25.33 -20.82
C PRO A 95 -44.57 -25.30 -21.42
N GLU A 96 -43.69 -26.06 -20.76
CA GLU A 96 -42.25 -26.23 -20.98
C GLU A 96 -41.84 -26.56 -22.43
N PRO A 97 -40.72 -25.99 -22.88
CA PRO A 97 -39.76 -26.69 -23.71
C PRO A 97 -38.47 -26.92 -22.92
N ASP A 98 -38.24 -28.16 -22.52
CA ASP A 98 -36.93 -28.84 -22.36
C ASP A 98 -35.74 -27.91 -22.02
N HIS A 99 -35.73 -27.33 -20.82
CA HIS A 99 -34.54 -26.66 -20.31
C HIS A 99 -33.59 -27.70 -19.72
N GLN A 100 -32.54 -28.01 -20.47
CA GLN A 100 -31.32 -28.62 -19.95
C GLN A 100 -30.87 -27.83 -18.70
N GLU A 101 -30.59 -28.55 -17.61
CA GLU A 101 -30.00 -28.01 -16.38
C GLU A 101 -28.68 -27.28 -16.71
N GLU A 102 -28.76 -25.98 -16.97
CA GLU A 102 -27.60 -25.10 -17.06
C GLU A 102 -27.16 -24.82 -15.61
N GLU A 103 -26.20 -25.61 -15.12
CA GLU A 103 -25.62 -25.44 -13.78
C GLU A 103 -25.21 -23.96 -13.59
N ALA A 104 -25.84 -23.29 -12.62
CA ALA A 104 -25.64 -21.86 -12.40
C ALA A 104 -24.16 -21.54 -12.08
N GLN A 105 -23.45 -20.98 -13.06
CA GLN A 105 -22.06 -20.56 -12.93
C GLN A 105 -21.98 -19.38 -11.94
N THR A 106 -21.26 -19.57 -10.83
CA THR A 106 -21.09 -18.52 -9.82
C THR A 106 -19.72 -17.87 -9.97
N THR A 107 -19.68 -16.54 -9.97
CA THR A 107 -18.43 -15.77 -10.08
C THR A 107 -18.00 -15.24 -8.72
N PHE A 108 -16.73 -15.46 -8.39
CA PHE A 108 -16.06 -14.97 -7.20
C PHE A 108 -14.77 -14.25 -7.56
N PHE A 109 -14.24 -13.51 -6.61
CA PHE A 109 -13.05 -12.69 -6.75
C PHE A 109 -12.06 -13.00 -5.63
N ALA A 110 -10.78 -13.08 -5.96
CA ALA A 110 -9.72 -13.29 -4.99
C ALA A 110 -8.59 -12.29 -5.18
N LYS A 111 -8.00 -11.85 -4.06
CA LYS A 111 -6.83 -10.95 -4.08
C LYS A 111 -5.54 -11.69 -4.46
N LEU A 112 -5.36 -12.91 -3.95
CA LEU A 112 -4.16 -13.74 -4.12
C LEU A 112 -4.55 -15.21 -4.18
N ALA A 113 -3.70 -16.03 -4.81
CA ALA A 113 -3.67 -17.47 -4.54
C ALA A 113 -2.97 -17.70 -3.20
N ASN A 114 -3.77 -17.78 -2.14
CA ASN A 114 -3.30 -17.83 -0.75
C ASN A 114 -2.81 -19.23 -0.32
N LEU A 115 -3.15 -20.26 -1.09
CA LEU A 115 -2.61 -21.60 -0.90
C LEU A 115 -1.40 -21.80 -1.82
N ASP A 116 -0.61 -22.85 -1.58
CA ASP A 116 0.55 -23.15 -2.44
C ASP A 116 0.16 -23.44 -3.88
N ASN A 117 -1.04 -23.98 -4.09
CA ASN A 117 -1.58 -24.33 -5.40
C ASN A 117 -3.07 -23.99 -5.52
N GLY A 118 -3.56 -22.91 -4.92
CA GLY A 118 -5.00 -22.68 -4.92
C GLY A 118 -5.49 -21.42 -4.24
N PHE A 119 -6.82 -21.36 -4.14
CA PHE A 119 -7.59 -20.33 -3.48
C PHE A 119 -8.38 -20.94 -2.34
N SER A 120 -8.31 -20.35 -1.15
CA SER A 120 -9.20 -20.77 -0.08
C SER A 120 -10.59 -20.21 -0.31
N ALA A 121 -11.61 -21.06 -0.19
CA ALA A 121 -13.01 -20.65 -0.34
C ALA A 121 -13.42 -19.57 0.68
N SER A 122 -12.79 -19.55 1.85
CA SER A 122 -13.05 -18.58 2.92
C SER A 122 -12.59 -17.15 2.62
N LEU A 123 -11.67 -16.98 1.65
CA LEU A 123 -11.11 -15.69 1.26
C LEU A 123 -11.65 -15.20 -0.09
N LEU A 124 -12.63 -15.91 -0.67
CA LEU A 124 -13.31 -15.49 -1.88
C LEU A 124 -14.34 -14.41 -1.55
N SER A 125 -14.41 -13.40 -2.41
CA SER A 125 -15.38 -12.32 -2.35
C SER A 125 -16.36 -12.41 -3.52
N VAL A 126 -17.59 -11.97 -3.33
CA VAL A 126 -18.54 -11.76 -4.44
C VAL A 126 -18.44 -10.36 -5.04
N THR A 127 -17.64 -9.47 -4.42
CA THR A 127 -17.45 -8.10 -4.87
C THR A 127 -16.02 -7.85 -5.34
N GLN A 128 -15.92 -7.08 -6.44
CA GLN A 128 -14.67 -6.53 -6.95
C GLN A 128 -14.53 -5.08 -6.44
N ASN A 129 -13.41 -4.78 -5.79
CA ASN A 129 -13.09 -3.45 -5.24
C ASN A 129 -11.81 -2.85 -5.82
N GLY A 130 -11.24 -3.47 -6.86
CA GLY A 130 -10.00 -3.04 -7.50
C GLY A 130 -8.73 -3.63 -6.89
N GLU A 131 -8.86 -4.47 -5.86
CA GLU A 131 -7.73 -5.23 -5.31
C GLU A 131 -7.81 -6.73 -5.63
N GLN A 132 -8.95 -7.25 -6.10
CA GLN A 132 -9.08 -8.66 -6.42
C GLN A 132 -8.49 -8.95 -7.80
N VAL A 133 -7.28 -9.48 -7.79
CA VAL A 133 -6.50 -9.82 -8.98
C VAL A 133 -7.13 -10.94 -9.80
N TYR A 134 -7.86 -11.86 -9.17
CA TYR A 134 -8.39 -13.05 -9.81
C TYR A 134 -9.91 -13.02 -9.88
N GLU A 135 -10.44 -13.39 -11.04
CA GLU A 135 -11.85 -13.73 -11.26
C GLU A 135 -11.94 -15.25 -11.35
N ILE A 136 -12.83 -15.84 -10.58
CA ILE A 136 -12.99 -17.28 -10.43
C ILE A 136 -14.42 -17.62 -10.78
N HIS A 137 -14.59 -18.52 -11.75
CA HIS A 137 -15.87 -19.00 -12.22
C HIS A 137 -16.04 -20.46 -11.78
N ILE A 138 -17.08 -20.74 -11.01
CA ILE A 138 -17.32 -22.07 -10.42
C ILE A 138 -18.58 -22.68 -11.02
N THR A 139 -18.45 -23.95 -11.40
CA THR A 139 -19.53 -24.82 -11.90
C THR A 139 -19.38 -26.20 -11.23
N GLY A 140 -20.27 -26.47 -10.27
CA GLY A 140 -20.21 -27.69 -9.44
C GLY A 140 -18.92 -27.79 -8.62
N ASP A 141 -18.17 -28.87 -8.82
CA ASP A 141 -16.87 -29.13 -8.17
C ASP A 141 -15.66 -28.71 -9.05
N THR A 142 -15.91 -28.06 -10.17
CA THR A 142 -14.89 -27.54 -11.08
C THR A 142 -14.99 -26.03 -11.24
N GLY A 143 -13.95 -25.41 -11.75
CA GLY A 143 -14.00 -24.00 -12.10
C GLY A 143 -12.88 -23.57 -13.04
N THR A 144 -12.99 -22.36 -13.55
CA THR A 144 -11.89 -21.66 -14.22
C THR A 144 -11.55 -20.39 -13.46
N TYR A 145 -10.35 -19.86 -13.71
CA TYR A 145 -9.97 -18.56 -13.20
C TYR A 145 -9.10 -17.81 -14.18
N ARG A 146 -9.16 -16.49 -14.07
CA ARG A 146 -8.39 -15.56 -14.89
C ARG A 146 -7.98 -14.34 -14.09
N ILE A 147 -7.08 -13.55 -14.66
CA ILE A 147 -6.76 -12.23 -14.11
C ILE A 147 -7.91 -11.27 -14.43
N SER A 148 -8.29 -10.48 -13.44
CA SER A 148 -9.30 -9.44 -13.54
C SER A 148 -8.92 -8.40 -14.61
N GLU A 149 -9.92 -8.00 -15.39
CA GLU A 149 -9.77 -6.92 -16.37
C GLU A 149 -9.84 -5.52 -15.74
N ASP A 150 -10.17 -5.43 -14.45
CA ASP A 150 -10.24 -4.16 -13.74
C ASP A 150 -8.87 -3.44 -13.74
N PRO A 151 -8.80 -2.17 -14.21
CA PRO A 151 -7.53 -1.46 -14.29
C PRO A 151 -6.83 -1.22 -12.95
N SER A 152 -7.57 -1.18 -11.85
CA SER A 152 -6.99 -1.05 -10.50
C SER A 152 -6.42 -2.39 -10.03
N ALA A 153 -7.13 -3.49 -10.28
CA ALA A 153 -6.65 -4.83 -9.98
C ALA A 153 -5.39 -5.18 -10.79
N GLN A 154 -5.34 -4.82 -12.08
CA GLN A 154 -4.14 -4.99 -12.90
C GLN A 154 -2.95 -4.16 -12.38
N ARG A 155 -3.18 -2.91 -11.99
CA ARG A 155 -2.13 -2.07 -11.39
C ARG A 155 -1.62 -2.67 -10.08
N TYR A 156 -2.51 -3.21 -9.27
CA TYR A 156 -2.16 -3.89 -8.03
C TYR A 156 -1.30 -5.14 -8.30
N ALA A 157 -1.72 -5.99 -9.25
CA ALA A 157 -0.95 -7.16 -9.65
C ALA A 157 0.45 -6.81 -10.20
N LEU A 158 0.55 -5.73 -10.97
CA LEU A 158 1.81 -5.27 -11.55
C LEU A 158 2.77 -4.62 -10.53
N ALA A 159 2.29 -4.25 -9.34
CA ALA A 159 3.14 -3.68 -8.30
C ALA A 159 4.16 -4.70 -7.76
N GLU A 160 3.71 -5.94 -7.54
CA GLU A 160 4.55 -7.07 -7.13
C GLU A 160 4.16 -8.35 -7.91
N PRO A 161 4.59 -8.48 -9.18
CA PRO A 161 4.14 -9.55 -10.08
C PRO A 161 4.49 -10.95 -9.56
N ASP A 162 5.70 -11.15 -9.05
CA ASP A 162 6.15 -12.47 -8.58
C ASP A 162 5.33 -12.95 -7.38
N TYR A 163 4.99 -12.03 -6.48
CA TYR A 163 4.20 -12.32 -5.29
C TYR A 163 2.72 -12.54 -5.63
N THR A 164 2.15 -11.68 -6.47
CA THR A 164 0.71 -11.70 -6.78
C THR A 164 0.35 -12.76 -7.81
N LEU A 165 1.17 -12.94 -8.86
CA LEU A 165 0.88 -13.77 -10.03
C LEU A 165 1.65 -15.09 -10.04
N GLY A 166 2.86 -15.15 -9.48
CA GLY A 166 3.77 -16.29 -9.65
C GLY A 166 3.22 -17.64 -9.18
N LYS A 167 2.35 -17.64 -8.16
CA LYS A 167 1.72 -18.87 -7.66
C LYS A 167 0.67 -19.43 -8.62
N ALA A 168 -0.17 -18.57 -9.19
CA ALA A 168 -1.33 -19.00 -9.97
C ALA A 168 -1.15 -18.87 -11.49
N CYS A 169 -0.15 -18.15 -11.97
CA CYS A 169 0.02 -17.87 -13.38
C CYS A 169 1.36 -18.38 -13.90
N GLU A 170 1.35 -18.76 -15.17
CA GLU A 170 2.55 -18.90 -15.99
C GLU A 170 2.79 -17.57 -16.70
N LEU A 171 3.96 -16.98 -16.42
CA LEU A 171 4.32 -15.65 -16.87
C LEU A 171 5.08 -15.74 -18.19
N LEU A 172 4.48 -15.22 -19.26
CA LEU A 172 5.12 -15.11 -20.57
C LEU A 172 5.78 -13.74 -20.70
N GLY A 173 7.12 -13.74 -20.66
CA GLY A 173 7.93 -12.52 -20.68
C GLY A 173 8.13 -11.90 -19.30
N THR A 174 8.70 -10.70 -19.27
CA THR A 174 9.03 -9.98 -18.04
C THR A 174 8.23 -8.69 -17.93
N PRO A 175 7.67 -8.37 -16.75
CA PRO A 175 6.93 -7.14 -16.55
C PRO A 175 7.84 -5.92 -16.75
N TYR A 176 7.32 -4.89 -17.43
CA TYR A 176 8.01 -3.62 -17.64
C TYR A 176 7.10 -2.44 -17.30
N LYS A 177 7.69 -1.25 -17.12
CA LYS A 177 6.95 -0.07 -16.71
C LYS A 177 5.89 0.30 -17.76
N GLY A 178 4.62 0.34 -17.33
CA GLY A 178 3.50 0.71 -18.19
C GLY A 178 2.94 -0.42 -19.06
N CYS A 179 3.42 -1.66 -18.90
CA CYS A 179 2.78 -2.82 -19.50
C CYS A 179 1.39 -3.07 -18.91
N ARG A 180 0.59 -3.88 -19.61
CA ARG A 180 -0.67 -4.46 -19.18
C ARG A 180 -0.56 -5.97 -19.16
N ILE A 181 -1.40 -6.60 -18.35
CA ILE A 181 -1.52 -8.04 -18.31
C ILE A 181 -2.54 -8.45 -19.37
N ILE A 182 -2.12 -9.29 -20.30
CA ILE A 182 -2.98 -9.90 -21.31
C ILE A 182 -3.14 -11.37 -20.99
N LEU A 183 -4.39 -11.82 -20.88
CA LEU A 183 -4.71 -13.24 -20.72
C LEU A 183 -4.47 -13.98 -22.03
N ARG A 184 -3.74 -15.10 -21.95
CA ARG A 184 -3.53 -16.04 -23.08
C ARG A 184 -4.39 -17.28 -22.93
N SER A 185 -4.46 -17.82 -21.72
CA SER A 185 -5.37 -18.92 -21.39
C SER A 185 -5.83 -18.82 -19.94
N GLU A 186 -7.07 -19.19 -19.68
CA GLU A 186 -7.59 -19.35 -18.32
C GLU A 186 -6.89 -20.51 -17.61
N GLY A 187 -6.85 -20.44 -16.28
CA GLY A 187 -6.47 -21.57 -15.45
C GLY A 187 -7.70 -22.37 -15.03
N THR A 188 -7.48 -23.59 -14.55
CA THR A 188 -8.55 -24.51 -14.14
C THR A 188 -8.42 -24.88 -12.67
N LEU A 189 -9.57 -25.07 -12.02
CA LEU A 189 -9.73 -25.37 -10.61
C LEU A 189 -10.52 -26.66 -10.40
N GLN A 190 -10.14 -27.38 -9.36
CA GLN A 190 -10.89 -28.51 -8.83
C GLN A 190 -11.11 -28.29 -7.34
N ARG A 191 -12.33 -28.54 -6.87
CA ARG A 191 -12.64 -28.48 -5.45
C ARG A 191 -12.00 -29.65 -4.70
N SER A 192 -11.29 -29.37 -3.63
CA SER A 192 -10.71 -30.38 -2.74
C SER A 192 -10.72 -29.88 -1.31
N ALA A 193 -11.27 -30.69 -0.38
CA ALA A 193 -11.37 -30.35 1.04
C ALA A 193 -12.04 -28.99 1.34
N GLY A 194 -12.91 -28.51 0.44
CA GLY A 194 -13.59 -27.23 0.56
C GLY A 194 -12.87 -26.04 -0.08
N ASP A 195 -11.59 -26.18 -0.45
CA ASP A 195 -10.81 -25.16 -1.15
C ASP A 195 -10.70 -25.46 -2.66
N TRP A 196 -10.24 -24.46 -3.42
CA TRP A 196 -10.10 -24.54 -4.87
C TRP A 196 -8.65 -24.73 -5.27
N ILE A 197 -8.34 -25.91 -5.83
CA ILE A 197 -6.97 -26.30 -6.19
C ILE A 197 -6.76 -26.11 -7.69
N ILE A 198 -5.70 -25.38 -8.03
CA ILE A 198 -5.24 -25.12 -9.40
C ILE A 198 -4.74 -26.43 -10.01
N GLN A 199 -5.43 -26.87 -11.06
CA GLN A 199 -5.02 -28.01 -11.89
C GLN A 199 -4.15 -27.53 -13.05
N GLN A 200 -4.51 -26.41 -13.66
CA GLN A 200 -3.75 -25.76 -14.72
C GLN A 200 -3.60 -24.27 -14.41
N LYS A 201 -2.36 -23.77 -14.49
CA LYS A 201 -2.09 -22.33 -14.31
C LYS A 201 -2.65 -21.52 -15.47
N ALA A 202 -3.17 -20.33 -15.18
CA ALA A 202 -3.52 -19.36 -16.20
C ALA A 202 -2.25 -18.85 -16.89
N GLN A 203 -2.27 -18.69 -18.21
CA GLN A 203 -1.14 -18.12 -18.96
C GLN A 203 -1.39 -16.65 -19.23
N ILE A 204 -0.40 -15.81 -18.91
CA ILE A 204 -0.49 -14.36 -19.10
C ILE A 204 0.77 -13.81 -19.76
N GLU A 205 0.61 -12.72 -20.49
CA GLU A 205 1.71 -12.01 -21.15
C GLU A 205 1.70 -10.53 -20.74
N PHE A 206 2.89 -9.94 -20.64
CA PHE A 206 3.06 -8.50 -20.39
C PHE A 206 3.26 -7.75 -21.71
N ARG A 207 2.38 -6.81 -22.05
CA ARG A 207 2.41 -6.04 -23.32
C ARG A 207 2.06 -4.56 -23.16
#